data_AF-A0A937VN85-F1
#
_entry.id   AF-A0A937VN85-F1
#
_cell.length_a   1.000
_cell.length_b   1.000
_cell.length_c   1.000
_cell.angle_alpha   90.00
_cell.angle_beta   90.00
_cell.angle_gamma   90.00
#
_symmetry.space_group_name_H-M   'P 1'
#
loop_
_entity.id
_entity.type
_entity.pdbx_description
1 polymer ?
#
loop_
_entity_poly.entity_id
_entity_poly.type
_entity_poly.pdbx_seq_one_letter_code
_entity_poly.pdbx_strand_id
1 'polypeptide(L)'
;FPDSEKKGRKGAQLRAMMTAATMARDVAAEYSRVCTELAAKEHDKTKKSELLQMADILKKVPWEPAQTFWEGVQSLWLTHMLVMSDESYPGPGLSFGRIDQYLYPLWQKSISDGMGREFGKEILKCFWIHANTVYDAMIRTGGNQGITSGFGQVVTLSGMGPGGKDMTNDLTYAMLEVIDELSPILEPKPNVRLHRNTPELLYDKILDMVASSQGAPFLLNFDERSVAGMMLEAKKAGVAELINENSVYDYAPVGCLENTMCGNDRSGTVDINLNLLKAVELALGGGYDVLLYTDPMTGKTEPRKRWGSDTGNAENFRTWGQFWDAYVTQTMYIIKRIAELYERTDEVRARFLPTPYLSCLVRGCAEKGKDINEGGAELNLVTLETVTFATTVDSLLAVKYLVFDNKICSMKELIDALKANWEGYEVLQAKALHKAPKYGRDDDVADEMGKRVMDLWTEETWK
;
A
#
# COMPACT_ATOMS: atom_id res chain seq x y z
N PHE A 1 9.93 -2.24 -37.53
CA PHE A 1 8.72 -3.02 -37.19
C PHE A 1 8.06 -3.56 -38.45
N PRO A 2 7.97 -4.90 -38.60
CA PRO A 2 7.21 -5.54 -39.67
C PRO A 2 5.73 -5.13 -39.65
N ASP A 3 5.08 -5.08 -40.82
CA ASP A 3 3.67 -4.67 -40.90
C ASP A 3 2.70 -5.65 -40.23
N SER A 4 3.10 -6.92 -40.10
CA SER A 4 2.36 -7.93 -39.33
C SER A 4 2.29 -7.59 -37.84
N GLU A 5 3.39 -7.14 -37.24
CA GLU A 5 3.42 -6.73 -35.82
C GLU A 5 2.64 -5.44 -35.58
N LYS A 6 2.72 -4.48 -36.52
CA LYS A 6 1.90 -3.26 -36.45
C LYS A 6 0.41 -3.60 -36.46
N LYS A 7 -0.02 -4.60 -37.22
CA LYS A 7 -1.44 -5.02 -37.28
C LYS A 7 -1.83 -5.99 -36.14
N GLY A 8 -0.86 -6.58 -35.44
CA GLY A 8 -1.07 -7.50 -34.32
C GLY A 8 -1.35 -6.83 -32.98
N ARG A 9 -1.40 -7.63 -31.90
CA ARG A 9 -1.69 -7.19 -30.52
C ARG A 9 -0.75 -6.09 -30.05
N LYS A 10 0.56 -6.26 -30.26
CA LYS A 10 1.58 -5.27 -29.88
C LYS A 10 1.32 -3.90 -30.52
N GLY A 11 1.09 -3.87 -31.83
CA GLY A 11 0.76 -2.63 -32.53
C GLY A 11 -0.59 -2.03 -32.12
N ALA A 12 -1.58 -2.87 -31.79
CA ALA A 12 -2.86 -2.41 -31.26
C ALA A 12 -2.70 -1.72 -29.90
N GLN A 13 -1.92 -2.31 -28.99
CA GLN A 13 -1.64 -1.72 -27.68
C GLN A 13 -0.92 -0.37 -27.81
N LEU A 14 0.13 -0.29 -28.62
CA LEU A 14 0.84 0.98 -28.83
C LEU A 14 -0.05 2.07 -29.43
N ARG A 15 -0.99 1.72 -30.32
CA ARG A 15 -1.99 2.68 -30.81
C ARG A 15 -2.94 3.12 -29.71
N ALA A 16 -3.40 2.20 -28.85
CA ALA A 16 -4.24 2.54 -27.70
C ALA A 16 -3.53 3.52 -26.76
N MET A 17 -2.25 3.24 -26.43
CA MET A 17 -1.40 4.13 -25.65
C MET A 17 -1.24 5.52 -26.30
N MET A 18 -0.95 5.59 -27.60
CA MET A 18 -0.85 6.86 -28.32
C MET A 18 -2.16 7.66 -28.30
N THR A 19 -3.31 6.99 -28.44
CA THR A 19 -4.62 7.62 -28.33
C THR A 19 -4.88 8.09 -26.90
N ALA A 20 -4.60 7.26 -25.90
CA ALA A 20 -4.79 7.59 -24.50
C ALA A 20 -3.91 8.77 -24.06
N ALA A 21 -2.67 8.86 -24.54
CA ALA A 21 -1.76 9.96 -24.23
C ALA A 21 -2.31 11.34 -24.65
N THR A 22 -3.17 11.43 -25.67
CA THR A 22 -3.75 12.72 -26.06
C THR A 22 -4.77 13.25 -25.05
N MET A 23 -5.35 12.39 -24.21
CA MET A 23 -6.32 12.81 -23.19
C MET A 23 -5.75 13.88 -22.27
N ALA A 24 -4.46 13.77 -21.91
CA ALA A 24 -3.81 14.73 -21.03
C ALA A 24 -3.72 16.13 -21.65
N ARG A 25 -3.43 16.21 -22.95
CA ARG A 25 -3.45 17.46 -23.71
C ARG A 25 -4.87 18.01 -23.84
N ASP A 26 -5.81 17.15 -24.21
CA ASP A 26 -7.17 17.57 -24.56
C ASP A 26 -7.93 18.10 -23.33
N VAL A 27 -7.77 17.45 -22.17
CA VAL A 27 -8.33 17.90 -20.88
C VAL A 27 -7.67 19.20 -20.41
N ALA A 28 -6.34 19.32 -20.51
CA ALA A 28 -5.65 20.56 -20.14
C ALA A 28 -6.07 21.74 -21.04
N ALA A 29 -6.22 21.53 -22.35
CA ALA A 29 -6.70 22.53 -23.28
C ALA A 29 -8.13 23.00 -22.93
N GLU A 30 -9.01 22.09 -22.53
CA GLU A 30 -10.37 22.43 -22.11
C GLU A 30 -10.38 23.22 -20.79
N TYR A 31 -9.57 22.84 -19.79
CA TYR A 31 -9.41 23.65 -18.59
C TYR A 31 -8.81 25.03 -18.88
N SER A 32 -7.86 25.13 -19.81
CA SER A 32 -7.31 26.42 -20.24
C SER A 32 -8.37 27.33 -20.85
N ARG A 33 -9.26 26.76 -21.69
CA ARG A 33 -10.41 27.46 -22.26
C ARG A 33 -11.33 27.98 -21.16
N VAL A 34 -11.70 27.14 -20.19
CA VAL A 34 -12.55 27.52 -19.05
C VAL A 34 -11.92 28.63 -18.22
N CYS A 35 -10.63 28.53 -17.90
CA CYS A 35 -9.91 29.58 -17.16
C CYS A 35 -9.93 30.92 -17.91
N THR A 36 -9.73 30.90 -19.24
CA THR A 36 -9.79 32.09 -20.09
C THR A 36 -11.18 32.73 -20.09
N GLU A 37 -12.24 31.92 -20.14
CA GLU A 37 -13.63 32.40 -20.10
C GLU A 37 -14.01 33.00 -18.74
N LEU A 38 -13.54 32.39 -17.66
CA LEU A 38 -13.71 32.93 -16.31
C LEU A 38 -12.94 34.25 -16.17
N ALA A 39 -11.71 34.33 -16.67
CA ALA A 39 -10.90 35.56 -16.63
C ALA A 39 -11.55 36.73 -17.41
N ALA A 40 -12.25 36.43 -18.50
CA ALA A 40 -12.95 37.44 -19.29
C ALA A 40 -14.13 38.08 -18.52
N LYS A 41 -14.74 37.33 -17.60
CA LYS A 41 -15.89 37.76 -16.77
C LYS A 41 -15.48 38.23 -15.37
N GLU A 42 -14.22 38.04 -14.98
CA GLU A 42 -13.71 38.42 -13.67
C GLU A 42 -13.38 39.92 -13.61
N HIS A 43 -13.85 40.56 -12.54
CA HIS A 43 -13.67 41.99 -12.29
C HIS A 43 -12.51 42.26 -11.31
N ASP A 44 -12.24 41.32 -10.40
CA ASP A 44 -11.08 41.39 -9.53
C ASP A 44 -9.79 41.19 -10.33
N LYS A 45 -8.88 42.17 -10.27
CA LYS A 45 -7.66 42.17 -11.09
C LYS A 45 -6.70 41.04 -10.70
N THR A 46 -6.63 40.71 -9.41
CA THR A 46 -5.74 39.67 -8.90
C THR A 46 -6.23 38.31 -9.37
N LYS A 47 -7.49 38.00 -9.12
CA LYS A 47 -8.10 36.73 -9.55
C LYS A 47 -8.12 36.57 -11.07
N LYS A 48 -8.34 37.65 -11.80
CA LYS A 48 -8.22 37.64 -13.27
C LYS A 48 -6.80 37.28 -13.72
N SER A 49 -5.78 37.84 -13.08
CA SER A 49 -4.38 37.52 -13.39
C SER A 49 -4.08 36.04 -13.10
N GLU A 50 -4.55 35.51 -11.98
CA GLU A 50 -4.41 34.09 -11.61
C GLU A 50 -5.07 33.18 -12.65
N LEU A 51 -6.31 33.47 -13.07
CA LEU A 51 -7.01 32.68 -14.08
C LEU A 51 -6.28 32.67 -15.43
N LEU A 52 -5.71 33.81 -15.84
CA LEU A 52 -4.90 33.88 -17.07
C LEU A 52 -3.60 33.07 -16.93
N GLN A 53 -2.95 33.14 -15.77
CA GLN A 53 -1.75 32.35 -15.49
C GLN A 53 -2.04 30.85 -15.47
N MET A 54 -3.14 30.42 -14.84
CA MET A 54 -3.62 29.03 -14.91
C MET A 54 -3.87 28.61 -16.36
N ALA A 55 -4.53 29.46 -17.16
CA ALA A 55 -4.79 29.17 -18.57
C ALA A 55 -3.49 28.97 -19.36
N ASP A 56 -2.47 29.80 -19.12
CA ASP A 56 -1.18 29.69 -19.80
C ASP A 56 -0.40 28.44 -19.37
N ILE A 57 -0.42 28.09 -18.08
CA ILE A 57 0.14 26.82 -17.59
C ILE A 57 -0.51 25.62 -18.29
N LEU A 58 -1.85 25.62 -18.36
CA LEU A 58 -2.65 24.52 -18.94
C LEU A 58 -2.54 24.39 -20.46
N LYS A 59 -2.06 25.42 -21.18
CA LYS A 59 -1.70 25.28 -22.60
C LYS A 59 -0.47 24.40 -22.80
N LYS A 60 0.34 24.26 -21.76
CA LYS A 60 1.65 23.60 -21.78
C LYS A 60 1.62 22.24 -21.10
N VAL A 61 1.33 22.21 -19.80
CA VAL A 61 1.35 20.97 -19.00
C VAL A 61 -0.02 20.28 -18.99
N PRO A 62 -0.07 18.93 -18.94
CA PRO A 62 1.04 17.98 -18.82
C PRO A 62 1.59 17.49 -20.18
N TRP A 63 1.20 18.12 -21.30
CA TRP A 63 1.65 17.69 -22.64
C TRP A 63 3.14 17.95 -22.88
N GLU A 64 3.62 19.10 -22.43
CA GLU A 64 5.04 19.47 -22.44
C GLU A 64 5.64 19.43 -21.03
N PRO A 65 6.98 19.27 -20.90
CA PRO A 65 7.64 19.28 -19.59
C PRO A 65 7.46 20.61 -18.83
N ALA A 66 7.20 20.51 -17.52
CA ALA A 66 7.16 21.65 -16.62
C ALA A 66 8.53 22.35 -16.49
N GLN A 67 8.51 23.68 -16.38
CA GLN A 67 9.67 24.56 -16.22
C GLN A 67 9.57 25.48 -15.00
N THR A 68 8.44 25.48 -14.32
CA THR A 68 8.21 26.17 -13.05
C THR A 68 7.59 25.23 -12.04
N PHE A 69 7.68 25.56 -10.75
CA PHE A 69 7.08 24.78 -9.69
C PHE A 69 5.56 24.66 -9.83
N TRP A 70 4.87 25.75 -10.19
CA TRP A 70 3.41 25.72 -10.43
C TRP A 70 3.05 24.80 -11.61
N GLU A 71 3.80 24.89 -12.72
CA GLU A 71 3.62 23.96 -13.83
C GLU A 71 3.82 22.49 -13.40
N GLY A 72 4.82 22.23 -12.55
CA GLY A 72 5.10 20.88 -12.03
C GLY A 72 3.95 20.31 -11.21
N VAL A 73 3.45 21.09 -10.24
CA VAL A 73 2.32 20.69 -9.38
C VAL A 73 1.03 20.52 -10.21
N GLN A 74 0.76 21.41 -11.15
CA GLN A 74 -0.41 21.31 -12.04
C GLN A 74 -0.33 20.09 -12.96
N SER A 75 0.86 19.79 -13.50
CA SER A 75 1.11 18.59 -14.30
C SER A 75 0.86 17.33 -13.48
N LEU A 76 1.41 17.27 -12.26
CA LEU A 76 1.26 16.14 -11.35
C LEU A 76 -0.21 15.87 -11.05
N TRP A 77 -0.99 16.91 -10.71
CA TRP A 77 -2.40 16.76 -10.40
C TRP A 77 -3.24 16.25 -11.59
N LEU A 78 -3.02 16.80 -12.79
CA LEU A 78 -3.73 16.34 -13.99
C LEU A 78 -3.38 14.89 -14.34
N THR A 79 -2.10 14.52 -14.25
CA THR A 79 -1.68 13.13 -14.45
C THR A 79 -2.32 12.20 -13.42
N HIS A 80 -2.31 12.58 -12.13
CA HIS A 80 -2.93 11.81 -11.06
C HIS A 80 -4.43 11.59 -11.30
N MET A 81 -5.18 12.66 -11.63
CA MET A 81 -6.60 12.58 -11.97
C MET A 81 -6.89 11.64 -13.13
N LEU A 82 -6.07 11.69 -14.19
CA LEU A 82 -6.25 10.86 -15.37
C LEU A 82 -5.92 9.40 -15.13
N VAL A 83 -4.91 9.09 -14.30
CA VAL A 83 -4.62 7.71 -13.89
C VAL A 83 -5.80 7.12 -13.12
N MET A 84 -6.35 7.84 -12.14
CA MET A 84 -7.54 7.38 -11.40
C MET A 84 -8.73 7.13 -12.32
N SER A 85 -8.93 7.99 -13.32
CA SER A 85 -9.98 7.81 -14.31
C SER A 85 -9.74 6.60 -15.22
N ASP A 86 -8.50 6.35 -15.65
CA ASP A 86 -8.15 5.25 -16.56
C ASP A 86 -8.26 3.90 -15.86
N GLU A 87 -7.81 3.79 -14.61
CA GLU A 87 -7.93 2.55 -13.81
C GLU A 87 -9.40 2.19 -13.48
N SER A 88 -10.37 3.07 -13.76
CA SER A 88 -11.80 2.88 -13.46
C SER A 88 -12.04 2.47 -11.99
N TYR A 89 -11.13 2.89 -11.12
CA TYR A 89 -11.01 2.41 -9.75
C TYR A 89 -10.88 3.63 -8.83
N PRO A 90 -11.93 4.00 -8.10
CA PRO A 90 -11.88 5.17 -7.24
C PRO A 90 -11.18 4.85 -5.90
N GLY A 91 -9.89 4.51 -5.91
CA GLY A 91 -9.04 4.31 -4.71
C GLY A 91 -9.13 2.91 -4.08
N PRO A 92 -8.13 2.43 -3.29
CA PRO A 92 -6.96 3.11 -2.71
C PRO A 92 -5.62 2.81 -3.41
N GLY A 93 -4.64 3.72 -3.28
CA GLY A 93 -3.22 3.40 -3.47
C GLY A 93 -2.42 4.33 -4.38
N LEU A 94 -3.04 5.04 -5.33
CA LEU A 94 -2.28 5.93 -6.23
C LEU A 94 -1.56 7.00 -5.41
N SER A 95 -0.24 6.90 -5.36
CA SER A 95 0.62 7.68 -4.48
C SER A 95 1.55 8.57 -5.28
N PHE A 96 2.06 9.62 -4.65
CA PHE A 96 2.84 10.66 -5.31
C PHE A 96 4.35 10.36 -5.34
N GLY A 97 4.77 9.19 -4.86
CA GLY A 97 6.18 8.79 -4.81
C GLY A 97 7.03 9.77 -4.00
N ARG A 98 8.31 9.90 -4.36
CA ARG A 98 9.27 10.85 -3.75
C ARG A 98 9.06 12.29 -4.25
N ILE A 99 7.90 12.86 -3.93
CA ILE A 99 7.44 14.15 -4.44
C ILE A 99 8.40 15.30 -4.17
N ASP A 100 9.08 15.27 -3.02
CA ASP A 100 10.06 16.27 -2.63
C ASP A 100 11.39 16.15 -3.39
N GLN A 101 11.60 15.10 -4.17
CA GLN A 101 12.82 14.93 -4.98
C GLN A 101 12.59 15.36 -6.42
N TYR A 102 11.53 14.86 -7.08
CA TYR A 102 11.30 15.18 -8.50
C TYR A 102 10.72 16.58 -8.73
N LEU A 103 10.06 17.19 -7.74
CA LEU A 103 9.63 18.60 -7.83
C LEU A 103 10.70 19.59 -7.36
N TYR A 104 11.73 19.14 -6.65
CA TYR A 104 12.74 20.04 -6.07
C TYR A 104 13.51 20.88 -7.10
N PRO A 105 13.92 20.34 -8.26
CA PRO A 105 14.56 21.18 -9.29
C PRO A 105 13.66 22.33 -9.78
N LEU A 106 12.35 22.08 -9.89
CA LEU A 106 11.36 23.11 -10.28
C LEU A 106 11.17 24.13 -9.16
N TRP A 107 11.14 23.69 -7.91
CA TRP A 107 11.11 24.55 -6.73
C TRP A 107 12.31 25.49 -6.71
N GLN A 108 13.52 24.95 -6.77
CA GLN A 108 14.77 25.73 -6.74
C GLN A 108 14.81 26.76 -7.86
N LYS A 109 14.49 26.34 -9.09
CA LYS A 109 14.46 27.23 -10.25
C LYS A 109 13.42 28.34 -10.06
N SER A 110 12.21 28.02 -9.62
CA SER A 110 11.18 29.03 -9.42
C SER A 110 11.56 30.03 -8.32
N ILE A 111 12.16 29.59 -7.21
CA ILE A 111 12.67 30.50 -6.17
C ILE A 111 13.77 31.40 -6.74
N SER A 112 14.72 30.86 -7.52
CA SER A 112 15.77 31.69 -8.14
C SER A 112 15.23 32.69 -9.16
N ASP A 113 14.12 32.36 -9.83
CA ASP A 113 13.43 33.22 -10.78
C ASP A 113 12.51 34.25 -10.09
N GLY A 114 12.45 34.26 -8.74
CA GLY A 114 11.73 35.25 -7.95
C GLY A 114 10.40 34.80 -7.34
N MET A 115 10.07 33.50 -7.41
CA MET A 115 8.93 32.96 -6.67
C MET A 115 9.18 33.08 -5.16
N GLY A 116 8.24 33.66 -4.42
CA GLY A 116 8.29 33.66 -2.96
C GLY A 116 8.01 32.26 -2.40
N ARG A 117 8.74 31.85 -1.35
CA ARG A 117 8.53 30.56 -0.67
C ARG A 117 7.09 30.38 -0.17
N GLU A 118 6.50 31.41 0.41
CA GLU A 118 5.11 31.37 0.88
C GLU A 118 4.10 31.19 -0.26
N PHE A 119 4.36 31.77 -1.44
CA PHE A 119 3.53 31.52 -2.61
C PHE A 119 3.69 30.08 -3.12
N GLY A 120 4.90 29.53 -3.09
CA GLY A 120 5.12 28.11 -3.34
C GLY A 120 4.35 27.20 -2.37
N LYS A 121 4.31 27.55 -1.08
CA LYS A 121 3.48 26.87 -0.08
C LYS A 121 1.99 27.03 -0.35
N GLU A 122 1.53 28.18 -0.84
CA GLU A 122 0.14 28.38 -1.25
C GLU A 122 -0.27 27.44 -2.40
N ILE A 123 0.60 27.28 -3.41
CA ILE A 123 0.39 26.28 -4.48
C ILE A 123 0.25 24.86 -3.88
N LEU A 124 1.12 24.50 -2.93
CA LEU A 124 1.04 23.20 -2.23
C LEU A 124 -0.25 23.08 -1.41
N LYS A 125 -0.69 24.12 -0.70
CA LYS A 125 -1.96 24.10 0.05
C LYS A 125 -3.13 23.80 -0.87
N CYS A 126 -3.19 24.41 -2.05
CA CYS A 126 -4.20 24.10 -3.07
C CYS A 126 -4.12 22.64 -3.53
N PHE A 127 -2.92 22.11 -3.76
CA PHE A 127 -2.73 20.70 -4.12
C PHE A 127 -3.20 19.74 -3.03
N TRP A 128 -2.91 20.02 -1.75
CA TRP A 128 -3.42 19.25 -0.61
C TRP A 128 -4.95 19.27 -0.56
N ILE A 129 -5.58 20.43 -0.75
CA ILE A 129 -7.05 20.52 -0.83
C ILE A 129 -7.59 19.65 -1.96
N HIS A 130 -6.98 19.70 -3.15
CA HIS A 130 -7.36 18.87 -4.29
C HIS A 130 -7.28 17.37 -3.99
N ALA A 131 -6.21 16.90 -3.35
CA ALA A 131 -6.05 15.51 -2.95
C ALA A 131 -7.17 15.02 -2.00
N ASN A 132 -7.79 15.92 -1.21
CA ASN A 132 -8.93 15.63 -0.33
C ASN A 132 -10.30 15.74 -1.03
N THR A 133 -10.34 16.02 -2.34
CA THR A 133 -11.57 15.97 -3.13
C THR A 133 -11.80 14.62 -3.83
N VAL A 134 -10.84 13.70 -3.70
CA VAL A 134 -10.91 12.34 -4.26
C VAL A 134 -11.61 11.43 -3.27
N TYR A 135 -12.76 10.87 -3.66
CA TYR A 135 -13.55 9.95 -2.83
C TYR A 135 -13.84 8.64 -3.56
N ASP A 136 -13.71 7.53 -2.86
CA ASP A 136 -14.17 6.22 -3.32
C ASP A 136 -15.68 6.08 -3.17
N ALA A 137 -16.29 5.47 -4.18
CA ALA A 137 -17.63 4.94 -4.11
C ALA A 137 -17.58 3.50 -3.56
N MET A 138 -17.16 3.30 -2.30
CA MET A 138 -17.20 1.98 -1.69
C MET A 138 -18.66 1.53 -1.49
N ILE A 139 -19.06 0.49 -2.22
CA ILE A 139 -20.32 -0.21 -1.97
C ILE A 139 -20.18 -0.93 -0.62
N ARG A 140 -21.05 -0.62 0.36
CA ARG A 140 -21.13 -1.40 1.62
C ARG A 140 -21.38 -2.87 1.30
N THR A 141 -20.34 -3.69 1.38
CA THR A 141 -20.43 -5.14 1.39
C THR A 141 -20.63 -5.60 2.84
N GLY A 142 -21.87 -5.88 3.24
CA GLY A 142 -22.19 -6.44 4.57
C GLY A 142 -22.08 -5.48 5.78
N GLY A 143 -21.97 -6.08 6.97
CA GLY A 143 -21.86 -5.38 8.26
C GLY A 143 -20.42 -4.95 8.54
N ASN A 144 -20.10 -3.67 8.25
CA ASN A 144 -18.83 -3.01 8.53
C ASN A 144 -17.56 -3.57 7.85
N GLN A 145 -17.69 -4.39 6.79
CA GLN A 145 -16.56 -4.99 6.07
C GLN A 145 -16.00 -4.12 4.93
N GLY A 146 -16.35 -2.83 4.90
CA GLY A 146 -15.59 -1.87 4.10
C GLY A 146 -14.37 -1.44 4.90
N ILE A 147 -13.21 -1.34 4.26
CA ILE A 147 -12.14 -0.46 4.75
C ILE A 147 -12.74 0.94 4.78
N THR A 148 -13.33 1.35 5.91
CA THR A 148 -14.00 2.65 6.06
C THR A 148 -13.02 3.79 6.31
N SER A 149 -11.81 3.72 5.73
CA SER A 149 -10.79 4.78 5.86
C SER A 149 -10.52 5.45 4.50
N GLY A 150 -10.69 6.77 4.47
CA GLY A 150 -10.32 7.64 3.36
C GLY A 150 -8.91 7.37 2.83
N PHE A 151 -8.82 7.37 1.51
CA PHE A 151 -8.00 6.50 0.65
C PHE A 151 -6.50 6.76 0.70
N GLY A 152 -5.68 5.69 0.67
CA GLY A 152 -4.21 5.66 0.84
C GLY A 152 -3.37 6.40 -0.21
N GLN A 153 -3.59 7.69 -0.41
CA GLN A 153 -2.65 8.55 -1.12
C GLN A 153 -1.49 8.87 -0.18
N VAL A 154 -0.27 8.55 -0.61
CA VAL A 154 0.94 8.84 0.17
C VAL A 154 1.85 9.78 -0.59
N VAL A 155 2.43 10.75 0.13
CA VAL A 155 3.62 11.48 -0.31
C VAL A 155 4.82 10.93 0.44
N THR A 156 5.88 10.58 -0.28
CA THR A 156 7.15 10.16 0.31
C THR A 156 8.11 11.34 0.36
N LEU A 157 8.66 11.60 1.54
CA LEU A 157 9.53 12.72 1.84
C LEU A 157 10.85 12.24 2.44
N SER A 158 11.94 12.99 2.23
CA SER A 158 13.28 12.69 2.75
C SER A 158 13.81 11.31 2.31
N GLY A 159 14.68 10.69 3.12
CA GLY A 159 15.29 9.38 2.91
C GLY A 159 16.75 9.44 2.47
N MET A 160 17.35 8.26 2.36
CA MET A 160 18.72 8.09 1.86
C MET A 160 18.76 8.12 0.33
N GLY A 161 19.91 8.53 -0.19
CA GLY A 161 20.36 8.33 -1.57
C GLY A 161 21.62 7.48 -1.64
N PRO A 162 22.18 7.29 -2.86
CA PRO A 162 23.42 6.52 -3.07
C PRO A 162 24.55 6.92 -2.13
N GLY A 163 25.24 5.92 -1.58
CA GLY A 163 26.31 6.12 -0.60
C GLY A 163 25.83 6.57 0.80
N GLY A 164 24.53 6.47 1.08
CA GLY A 164 23.94 6.83 2.38
C GLY A 164 23.81 8.33 2.62
N LYS A 165 23.80 9.11 1.54
CA LYS A 165 23.58 10.56 1.57
C LYS A 165 22.15 10.86 2.00
N ASP A 166 21.97 11.79 2.92
CA ASP A 166 20.64 12.34 3.25
C ASP A 166 20.07 13.15 2.05
N MET A 167 18.79 12.93 1.77
CA MET A 167 18.07 13.60 0.67
C MET A 167 17.03 14.61 1.18
N THR A 168 17.07 14.96 2.47
CA THR A 168 16.26 16.05 3.03
C THR A 168 16.60 17.37 2.34
N ASN A 169 15.59 18.12 1.92
CA ASN A 169 15.77 19.38 1.21
C ASN A 169 14.75 20.45 1.64
N ASP A 170 14.87 21.68 1.12
CA ASP A 170 13.97 22.79 1.50
C ASP A 170 12.50 22.52 1.15
N LEU A 171 12.23 21.78 0.05
CA LEU A 171 10.87 21.39 -0.31
C LEU A 171 10.30 20.35 0.66
N THR A 172 11.14 19.46 1.21
CA THR A 172 10.76 18.57 2.32
C THR A 172 10.17 19.37 3.49
N TYR A 173 10.87 20.41 3.95
CA TYR A 173 10.41 21.26 5.05
C TYR A 173 9.16 22.07 4.66
N ALA A 174 9.12 22.64 3.46
CA ALA A 174 7.95 23.40 2.99
C ALA A 174 6.68 22.54 2.95
N MET A 175 6.78 21.26 2.52
CA MET A 175 5.65 20.33 2.54
C MET A 175 5.23 19.97 3.95
N LEU A 176 6.17 19.69 4.87
CA LEU A 176 5.86 19.41 6.27
C LEU A 176 5.19 20.61 6.95
N GLU A 177 5.64 21.84 6.69
CA GLU A 177 4.97 23.05 7.14
C GLU A 177 3.55 23.18 6.58
N VAL A 178 3.33 22.90 5.30
CA VAL A 178 1.98 22.92 4.70
C VAL A 178 1.05 21.91 5.35
N ILE A 179 1.53 20.68 5.61
CA ILE A 179 0.76 19.65 6.30
C ILE A 179 0.38 20.11 7.71
N ASP A 180 1.34 20.67 8.45
CA ASP A 180 1.15 21.16 9.81
C ASP A 180 0.15 22.33 9.86
N GLU A 181 0.30 23.30 8.95
CA GLU A 181 -0.58 24.47 8.83
C GLU A 181 -2.02 24.14 8.42
N LEU A 182 -2.23 23.04 7.68
CA LEU A 182 -3.56 22.58 7.24
C LEU A 182 -4.20 21.56 8.20
N SER A 183 -3.52 21.21 9.29
CA SER A 183 -4.00 20.20 10.24
C SER A 183 -5.36 20.58 10.86
N PRO A 184 -6.34 19.64 10.95
CA PRO A 184 -6.29 18.26 10.50
C PRO A 184 -6.69 18.13 9.01
N ILE A 185 -5.71 17.83 8.16
CA ILE A 185 -5.93 17.38 6.78
C ILE A 185 -5.56 15.90 6.68
N LEU A 186 -6.32 15.12 5.90
CA LEU A 186 -6.16 13.67 5.87
C LEU A 186 -5.26 13.21 4.72
N GLU A 187 -5.41 13.80 3.53
CA GLU A 187 -4.67 13.42 2.33
C GLU A 187 -3.78 14.54 1.76
N PRO A 188 -2.75 14.18 0.97
CA PRO A 188 -2.07 12.88 1.04
C PRO A 188 -1.38 12.71 2.39
N LYS A 189 -1.31 11.47 2.87
CA LYS A 189 -0.64 11.11 4.12
C LYS A 189 0.88 11.31 3.98
N PRO A 190 1.54 11.98 4.93
CA PRO A 190 2.99 12.06 4.92
C PRO A 190 3.62 10.72 5.28
N ASN A 191 4.48 10.21 4.40
CA ASN A 191 5.46 9.19 4.71
C ASN A 191 6.85 9.83 4.71
N VAL A 192 7.48 9.90 5.88
CA VAL A 192 8.83 10.43 6.02
C VAL A 192 9.82 9.28 6.17
N ARG A 193 10.76 9.21 5.24
CA ARG A 193 11.86 8.24 5.24
C ARG A 193 12.97 8.75 6.15
N LEU A 194 13.29 7.96 7.17
CA LEU A 194 14.26 8.25 8.23
C LEU A 194 15.41 7.26 8.20
N HIS A 195 16.61 7.75 8.50
CA HIS A 195 17.82 6.94 8.59
C HIS A 195 18.77 7.49 9.65
N ARG A 196 19.85 6.77 9.96
CA ARG A 196 20.81 7.14 11.03
C ARG A 196 21.46 8.52 10.88
N ASN A 197 21.52 9.05 9.66
CA ASN A 197 22.13 10.35 9.35
C ASN A 197 21.07 11.42 9.05
N THR A 198 19.80 11.17 9.35
CA THR A 198 18.74 12.17 9.18
C THR A 198 19.07 13.43 9.99
N PRO A 199 18.92 14.64 9.41
CA PRO A 199 19.21 15.89 10.11
C PRO A 199 18.38 16.04 11.38
N GLU A 200 19.01 16.53 12.46
CA GLU A 200 18.36 16.80 13.75
C GLU A 200 17.12 17.71 13.58
N LEU A 201 17.22 18.72 12.71
CA LEU A 201 16.11 19.62 12.40
C LEU A 201 14.87 18.89 11.82
N LEU A 202 15.07 17.82 11.04
CA LEU A 202 13.95 17.03 10.53
C LEU A 202 13.31 16.21 11.65
N TYR A 203 14.11 15.65 12.56
CA TYR A 203 13.59 14.95 13.74
C TYR A 203 12.75 15.87 14.62
N ASP A 204 13.26 17.08 14.92
CA ASP A 204 12.53 18.07 15.73
C ASP A 204 11.18 18.40 15.10
N LYS A 205 11.16 18.70 13.79
CA LYS A 205 9.92 19.01 13.06
C LYS A 205 8.91 17.85 13.12
N ILE A 206 9.36 16.61 12.93
CA ILE A 206 8.49 15.44 12.99
C ILE A 206 7.94 15.23 14.41
N LEU A 207 8.79 15.36 15.43
CA LEU A 207 8.38 15.19 16.82
C LEU A 207 7.33 16.22 17.22
N ASP A 208 7.50 17.49 16.82
CA ASP A 208 6.54 18.56 17.06
C ASP A 208 5.18 18.27 16.40
N MET A 209 5.19 17.80 15.15
CA MET A 209 3.98 17.43 14.41
C MET A 209 3.27 16.23 15.04
N VAL A 210 4.02 15.17 15.41
CA VAL A 210 3.45 13.97 16.03
C VAL A 210 2.88 14.29 17.40
N ALA A 211 3.57 15.10 18.21
CA ALA A 211 3.14 15.49 19.56
C ALA A 211 1.81 16.29 19.57
N SER A 212 1.49 16.99 18.49
CA SER A 212 0.26 17.77 18.35
C SER A 212 -0.81 17.11 17.48
N SER A 213 -0.49 15.98 16.82
CA SER A 213 -1.39 15.30 15.89
C SER A 213 -2.70 14.81 16.54
N GLN A 214 -3.84 15.03 15.85
CA GLN A 214 -5.18 14.62 16.29
C GLN A 214 -5.79 13.59 15.33
N GLY A 215 -5.13 12.44 15.17
CA GLY A 215 -5.71 11.27 14.46
C GLY A 215 -5.45 11.20 12.95
N ALA A 216 -4.79 12.18 12.34
CA ALA A 216 -4.26 12.03 10.98
C ALA A 216 -3.03 11.11 11.00
N PRO A 217 -2.97 10.06 10.17
CA PRO A 217 -1.85 9.12 10.18
C PRO A 217 -0.57 9.80 9.66
N PHE A 218 0.45 9.86 10.51
CA PHE A 218 1.81 10.26 10.16
C PHE A 218 2.66 9.00 10.04
N LEU A 219 3.18 8.72 8.85
CA LEU A 219 3.89 7.47 8.56
C LEU A 219 5.39 7.68 8.60
N LEU A 220 6.09 6.81 9.33
CA LEU A 220 7.54 6.83 9.44
C LEU A 220 8.11 5.54 8.83
N ASN A 221 9.06 5.70 7.91
CA ASN A 221 9.71 4.58 7.24
C ASN A 221 11.20 4.58 7.56
N PHE A 222 11.74 3.46 8.03
CA PHE A 222 13.14 3.34 8.43
C PHE A 222 13.97 2.77 7.29
N ASP A 223 14.72 3.64 6.63
CA ASP A 223 15.33 3.43 5.32
C ASP A 223 16.25 2.22 5.28
N GLU A 224 17.12 2.03 6.28
CA GLU A 224 18.07 0.90 6.26
C GLU A 224 17.35 -0.45 6.28
N ARG A 225 16.18 -0.55 6.92
CA ARG A 225 15.38 -1.79 6.97
C ARG A 225 14.57 -1.99 5.69
N SER A 226 13.98 -0.92 5.17
CA SER A 226 13.25 -0.96 3.91
C SER A 226 14.18 -1.28 2.73
N VAL A 227 15.35 -0.65 2.65
CA VAL A 227 16.38 -0.98 1.67
C VAL A 227 16.84 -2.43 1.80
N ALA A 228 17.07 -2.93 3.02
CA ALA A 228 17.44 -4.34 3.20
C ALA A 228 16.34 -5.31 2.73
N GLY A 229 15.07 -4.98 2.97
CA GLY A 229 13.92 -5.74 2.49
C GLY A 229 13.82 -5.75 0.95
N MET A 230 13.90 -4.57 0.33
CA MET A 230 13.87 -4.41 -1.13
C MET A 230 15.03 -5.14 -1.81
N MET A 231 16.24 -5.11 -1.24
CA MET A 231 17.39 -5.84 -1.77
C MET A 231 17.22 -7.37 -1.65
N LEU A 232 16.56 -7.85 -0.59
CA LEU A 232 16.22 -9.26 -0.44
C LEU A 232 15.15 -9.68 -1.44
N GLU A 233 14.11 -8.87 -1.61
CA GLU A 233 13.06 -9.05 -2.62
C GLU A 233 13.68 -9.14 -4.02
N ALA A 234 14.53 -8.19 -4.39
CA ALA A 234 15.23 -8.16 -5.67
C ALA A 234 15.99 -9.46 -5.95
N LYS A 235 16.68 -9.99 -4.92
CA LYS A 235 17.41 -11.26 -5.01
C LYS A 235 16.46 -12.45 -5.18
N LYS A 236 15.38 -12.51 -4.40
CA LYS A 236 14.43 -13.64 -4.43
C LYS A 236 13.63 -13.65 -5.74
N ALA A 237 13.24 -12.49 -6.24
CA ALA A 237 12.52 -12.32 -7.51
C ALA A 237 13.43 -12.37 -8.75
N GLY A 238 14.76 -12.30 -8.57
CA GLY A 238 15.71 -12.34 -9.69
C GLY A 238 15.75 -11.07 -10.54
N VAL A 239 15.52 -9.91 -9.91
CA VAL A 239 15.44 -8.57 -10.54
C VAL A 239 16.50 -7.60 -9.99
N ALA A 240 17.65 -8.14 -9.58
CA ALA A 240 18.74 -7.38 -8.98
C ALA A 240 19.38 -6.35 -9.93
N GLU A 241 19.12 -6.45 -11.24
CA GLU A 241 19.49 -5.43 -12.22
C GLU A 241 18.63 -4.17 -12.13
N LEU A 242 17.37 -4.30 -11.67
CA LEU A 242 16.42 -3.20 -11.53
C LEU A 242 16.48 -2.59 -10.13
N ILE A 243 16.61 -3.42 -9.09
CA ILE A 243 16.72 -3.01 -7.69
C ILE A 243 18.10 -3.41 -7.18
N ASN A 244 18.99 -2.43 -7.08
CA ASN A 244 20.37 -2.62 -6.65
C ASN A 244 20.82 -1.50 -5.70
N GLU A 245 22.05 -1.60 -5.21
CA GLU A 245 22.70 -0.63 -4.31
C GLU A 245 22.70 0.83 -4.79
N ASN A 246 22.42 1.11 -6.07
CA ASN A 246 22.30 2.48 -6.57
C ASN A 246 20.84 2.90 -6.77
N SER A 247 19.98 2.01 -7.28
CA SER A 247 18.59 2.33 -7.60
C SER A 247 17.62 2.16 -6.44
N VAL A 248 17.92 1.27 -5.47
CA VAL A 248 16.99 0.92 -4.38
C VAL A 248 16.51 2.14 -3.61
N TYR A 249 17.33 3.20 -3.50
CA TYR A 249 16.99 4.43 -2.81
C TYR A 249 15.83 5.22 -3.44
N ASP A 250 15.47 4.95 -4.70
CA ASP A 250 14.35 5.61 -5.38
C ASP A 250 12.99 4.98 -5.07
N TYR A 251 12.95 4.00 -4.15
CA TYR A 251 11.71 3.43 -3.67
C TYR A 251 10.82 4.48 -2.98
N ALA A 252 9.51 4.25 -3.02
CA ALA A 252 8.53 5.00 -2.26
C ALA A 252 7.42 4.05 -1.77
N PRO A 253 6.91 4.25 -0.55
CA PRO A 253 5.67 3.58 -0.14
C PRO A 253 4.48 4.00 -0.99
N VAL A 254 3.63 3.03 -1.29
CA VAL A 254 2.34 3.18 -1.96
C VAL A 254 1.26 2.74 -0.99
N GLY A 255 0.14 3.46 -0.89
CA GLY A 255 -0.97 3.02 -0.02
C GLY A 255 -0.71 3.28 1.46
N CYS A 256 -0.28 2.27 2.20
CA CYS A 256 0.05 2.36 3.61
C CYS A 256 1.58 2.43 3.80
N LEU A 257 2.27 1.30 3.67
CA LEU A 257 3.71 1.14 3.91
C LEU A 257 4.38 0.18 2.90
N GLU A 258 3.71 -0.10 1.78
CA GLU A 258 4.18 -1.03 0.76
C GLU A 258 5.28 -0.37 -0.09
N ASN A 259 6.54 -0.71 0.17
CA ASN A 259 7.69 -0.16 -0.55
C ASN A 259 7.70 -0.69 -1.99
N THR A 260 7.67 0.19 -2.98
CA THR A 260 7.78 -0.17 -4.41
C THR A 260 8.72 0.78 -5.14
N MET A 261 9.14 0.40 -6.35
CA MET A 261 9.98 1.28 -7.18
C MET A 261 9.14 2.32 -7.95
N CYS A 262 9.63 3.56 -8.02
CA CYS A 262 8.91 4.63 -8.71
C CYS A 262 9.04 4.55 -10.24
N GLY A 263 7.89 4.47 -10.93
CA GLY A 263 7.79 4.69 -12.38
C GLY A 263 8.12 3.49 -13.27
N ASN A 264 8.39 2.31 -12.71
CA ASN A 264 8.60 1.06 -13.47
C ASN A 264 7.96 -0.18 -12.85
N ASP A 265 7.13 0.03 -11.83
CA ASP A 265 6.60 -1.02 -10.98
C ASP A 265 5.08 -1.05 -11.05
N ARG A 266 4.50 -2.23 -11.28
CA ARG A 266 3.08 -2.52 -11.11
C ARG A 266 2.88 -3.71 -10.18
N SER A 267 3.48 -3.65 -9.00
CA SER A 267 3.28 -4.71 -8.02
C SER A 267 1.91 -4.60 -7.35
N GLY A 268 1.22 -5.73 -7.17
CA GLY A 268 -0.02 -5.79 -6.39
C GLY A 268 0.30 -5.66 -4.90
N THR A 269 -0.35 -4.76 -4.17
CA THR A 269 0.00 -4.46 -2.76
C THR A 269 -0.97 -5.06 -1.74
N VAL A 270 -2.28 -5.06 -2.02
CA VAL A 270 -3.35 -5.41 -1.05
C VAL A 270 -4.38 -6.43 -1.56
N ASP A 271 -4.07 -7.11 -2.66
CA ASP A 271 -5.05 -8.03 -3.29
C ASP A 271 -5.15 -9.40 -2.57
N ILE A 272 -4.19 -9.72 -1.69
CA ILE A 272 -4.09 -11.04 -1.04
C ILE A 272 -3.86 -10.89 0.46
N ASN A 273 -4.92 -11.04 1.26
CA ASN A 273 -4.84 -11.04 2.73
C ASN A 273 -4.85 -12.46 3.32
N LEU A 274 -3.75 -12.85 3.97
CA LEU A 274 -3.67 -14.05 4.78
C LEU A 274 -4.02 -13.77 6.24
N ASN A 275 -5.14 -14.33 6.71
CA ASN A 275 -5.46 -14.37 8.13
C ASN A 275 -4.72 -15.54 8.81
N LEU A 276 -3.59 -15.24 9.44
CA LEU A 276 -2.76 -16.24 10.13
C LEU A 276 -3.48 -16.94 11.28
N LEU A 277 -4.39 -16.24 11.98
CA LEU A 277 -5.14 -16.84 13.09
C LEU A 277 -6.10 -17.92 12.57
N LYS A 278 -6.60 -17.78 11.34
CA LYS A 278 -7.46 -18.79 10.74
C LYS A 278 -6.77 -20.15 10.63
N ALA A 279 -5.46 -20.18 10.36
CA ALA A 279 -4.71 -21.43 10.35
C ALA A 279 -4.67 -22.11 11.74
N VAL A 280 -4.66 -21.34 12.83
CA VAL A 280 -4.77 -21.88 14.20
C VAL A 280 -6.13 -22.53 14.42
N GLU A 281 -7.21 -21.86 14.01
CA GLU A 281 -8.57 -22.42 14.10
C GLU A 281 -8.68 -23.74 13.30
N LEU A 282 -8.19 -23.74 12.06
CA LEU A 282 -8.23 -24.94 11.22
C LEU A 282 -7.35 -26.06 11.80
N ALA A 283 -6.23 -25.75 12.46
CA ALA A 283 -5.41 -26.75 13.14
C ALA A 283 -6.15 -27.38 14.33
N LEU A 284 -6.90 -26.59 15.11
CA LEU A 284 -7.78 -27.07 16.19
C LEU A 284 -8.94 -27.93 15.66
N GLY A 285 -9.52 -27.53 14.52
CA GLY A 285 -10.69 -28.18 13.92
C GLY A 285 -10.40 -29.34 12.97
N GLY A 286 -9.13 -29.66 12.67
CA GLY A 286 -8.76 -30.68 11.69
C GLY A 286 -9.14 -30.29 10.25
N GLY A 287 -8.95 -29.02 9.90
CA GLY A 287 -9.32 -28.40 8.62
C GLY A 287 -10.77 -27.89 8.56
N TYR A 288 -11.54 -28.02 9.64
CA TYR A 288 -12.89 -27.46 9.75
C TYR A 288 -12.89 -26.18 10.59
N ASP A 289 -13.85 -25.30 10.33
CA ASP A 289 -14.18 -24.23 11.28
C ASP A 289 -14.62 -24.82 12.62
N VAL A 290 -14.24 -24.17 13.71
CA VAL A 290 -14.58 -24.60 15.07
C VAL A 290 -16.05 -24.26 15.37
N LEU A 291 -16.55 -23.18 14.76
CA LEU A 291 -17.94 -22.73 14.81
C LEU A 291 -18.59 -22.79 13.42
N LEU A 292 -19.90 -23.00 13.38
CA LEU A 292 -20.65 -22.89 12.12
C LEU A 292 -20.94 -21.42 11.81
N TYR A 293 -20.77 -21.04 10.55
CA TYR A 293 -21.12 -19.71 10.07
C TYR A 293 -22.62 -19.62 9.77
N THR A 294 -23.27 -18.59 10.30
CA THR A 294 -24.64 -18.21 9.94
C THR A 294 -24.60 -16.86 9.24
N ASP A 295 -25.03 -16.84 7.99
CA ASP A 295 -25.13 -15.62 7.20
C ASP A 295 -26.11 -14.64 7.89
N PRO A 296 -25.65 -13.45 8.32
CA PRO A 296 -26.50 -12.50 9.02
C PRO A 296 -27.58 -11.87 8.12
N MET A 297 -27.41 -11.90 6.80
CA MET A 297 -28.40 -11.38 5.84
C MET A 297 -29.52 -12.38 5.58
N THR A 298 -29.20 -13.67 5.46
CA THR A 298 -30.19 -14.71 5.11
C THR A 298 -30.65 -15.54 6.30
N GLY A 299 -29.94 -15.47 7.42
CA GLY A 299 -30.14 -16.31 8.60
C GLY A 299 -29.79 -17.78 8.39
N LYS A 300 -29.18 -18.14 7.25
CA LYS A 300 -28.86 -19.54 6.92
C LYS A 300 -27.51 -19.93 7.50
N THR A 301 -27.50 -21.01 8.27
CA THR A 301 -26.28 -21.65 8.73
C THR A 301 -25.71 -22.54 7.63
N GLU A 302 -24.44 -22.34 7.29
CA GLU A 302 -23.75 -23.16 6.31
C GLU A 302 -23.52 -24.59 6.82
N PRO A 303 -23.60 -25.61 5.94
CA PRO A 303 -23.27 -26.97 6.34
C PRO A 303 -21.79 -27.07 6.69
N ARG A 304 -21.46 -27.89 7.69
CA ARG A 304 -20.07 -28.14 8.09
C ARG A 304 -19.27 -28.65 6.89
N LYS A 305 -18.25 -27.90 6.51
CA LYS A 305 -17.36 -28.20 5.39
C LYS A 305 -15.91 -28.11 5.85
N ARG A 306 -15.07 -28.99 5.30
CA ARG A 306 -13.62 -28.89 5.50
C ARG A 306 -13.08 -27.83 4.54
N TRP A 307 -12.51 -26.77 5.08
CA TRP A 307 -11.90 -25.70 4.31
C TRP A 307 -10.41 -25.90 4.14
N GLY A 308 -9.72 -26.42 5.16
CA GLY A 308 -8.29 -26.68 5.18
C GLY A 308 -7.89 -28.13 4.87
N SER A 309 -6.60 -28.42 4.92
CA SER A 309 -6.07 -29.78 4.81
C SER A 309 -6.54 -30.68 5.97
N ASP A 310 -6.59 -31.99 5.75
CA ASP A 310 -6.86 -32.94 6.84
C ASP A 310 -5.64 -33.11 7.73
N THR A 311 -5.62 -32.38 8.86
CA THR A 311 -4.56 -32.49 9.87
C THR A 311 -4.94 -33.45 11.00
N GLY A 312 -6.07 -34.17 10.89
CA GLY A 312 -6.59 -35.06 11.94
C GLY A 312 -7.24 -34.32 13.10
N ASN A 313 -7.75 -35.08 14.08
CA ASN A 313 -8.39 -34.53 15.28
C ASN A 313 -7.32 -34.02 16.27
N ALA A 314 -7.33 -32.71 16.55
CA ALA A 314 -6.38 -32.07 17.46
C ALA A 314 -6.41 -32.65 18.89
N GLU A 315 -7.54 -33.20 19.34
CA GLU A 315 -7.64 -33.88 20.65
C GLU A 315 -6.70 -35.09 20.78
N ASN A 316 -6.25 -35.64 19.65
CA ASN A 316 -5.31 -36.76 19.59
C ASN A 316 -3.83 -36.34 19.57
N PHE A 317 -3.52 -35.04 19.48
CA PHE A 317 -2.14 -34.59 19.57
C PHE A 317 -1.60 -34.78 20.99
N ARG A 318 -0.35 -35.23 21.07
CA ARG A 318 0.36 -35.55 22.32
C ARG A 318 1.57 -34.65 22.54
N THR A 319 2.01 -33.95 21.51
CA THR A 319 3.18 -33.06 21.56
C THR A 319 2.85 -31.72 20.90
N TRP A 320 3.54 -30.66 21.35
CA TRP A 320 3.50 -29.35 20.70
C TRP A 320 3.86 -29.45 19.21
N GLY A 321 4.86 -30.27 18.87
CA GLY A 321 5.29 -30.48 17.47
C GLY A 321 4.14 -30.91 16.56
N GLN A 322 3.29 -31.84 17.00
CA GLN A 322 2.13 -32.27 16.21
C GLN A 322 1.12 -31.14 15.95
N PHE A 323 0.86 -30.30 16.96
CA PHE A 323 -0.02 -29.15 16.77
C PHE A 323 0.61 -28.09 15.87
N TRP A 324 1.91 -27.83 16.03
CA TRP A 324 2.67 -26.94 15.16
C TRP A 324 2.65 -27.43 13.71
N ASP A 325 2.87 -28.71 13.45
CA ASP A 325 2.86 -29.29 12.10
C ASP A 325 1.46 -29.19 11.46
N ALA A 326 0.41 -29.33 12.26
CA ALA A 326 -0.95 -29.06 11.81
C ALA A 326 -1.12 -27.59 11.41
N TYR A 327 -0.68 -26.63 12.25
CA TYR A 327 -0.70 -25.21 11.93
C TYR A 327 0.08 -24.88 10.64
N VAL A 328 1.30 -25.42 10.49
CA VAL A 328 2.12 -25.30 9.27
C VAL A 328 1.34 -25.76 8.05
N THR A 329 0.76 -26.96 8.11
CA THR A 329 0.00 -27.54 7.00
C THR A 329 -1.20 -26.66 6.61
N GLN A 330 -1.91 -26.11 7.60
CA GLN A 330 -3.02 -25.20 7.33
C GLN A 330 -2.56 -23.88 6.72
N THR A 331 -1.48 -23.29 7.23
CA THR A 331 -0.91 -22.05 6.69
C THR A 331 -0.49 -22.22 5.22
N MET A 332 0.26 -23.29 4.90
CA MET A 332 0.66 -23.62 3.53
C MET A 332 -0.55 -23.79 2.60
N TYR A 333 -1.58 -24.49 3.08
CA TYR A 333 -2.80 -24.69 2.32
C TYR A 333 -3.52 -23.36 2.01
N ILE A 334 -3.64 -22.46 2.99
CA ILE A 334 -4.28 -21.16 2.79
C ILE A 334 -3.48 -20.34 1.79
N ILE A 335 -2.15 -20.24 1.95
CA ILE A 335 -1.25 -19.50 1.04
C ILE A 335 -1.42 -19.98 -0.40
N LYS A 336 -1.35 -21.29 -0.63
CA LYS A 336 -1.57 -21.86 -1.96
C LYS A 336 -2.94 -21.49 -2.52
N ARG A 337 -3.99 -21.63 -1.70
CA ARG A 337 -5.37 -21.39 -2.13
C ARG A 337 -5.63 -19.94 -2.51
N ILE A 338 -5.08 -18.99 -1.76
CA ILE A 338 -5.26 -17.55 -2.03
C ILE A 338 -4.42 -17.10 -3.22
N ALA A 339 -3.20 -17.64 -3.41
CA ALA A 339 -2.41 -17.40 -4.61
C ALA A 339 -3.11 -17.92 -5.88
N GLU A 340 -3.62 -19.16 -5.87
CA GLU A 340 -4.39 -19.72 -7.00
C GLU A 340 -5.67 -18.92 -7.31
N LEU A 341 -6.30 -18.32 -6.29
CA LEU A 341 -7.45 -17.46 -6.48
C LEU A 341 -7.04 -16.13 -7.13
N TYR A 342 -5.94 -15.53 -6.65
CA TYR A 342 -5.40 -14.29 -7.17
C TYR A 342 -5.04 -14.40 -8.66
N GLU A 343 -4.31 -15.43 -9.06
CA GLU A 343 -3.93 -15.67 -10.46
C GLU A 343 -5.15 -15.65 -11.40
N ARG A 344 -6.25 -16.30 -10.97
CA ARG A 344 -7.50 -16.31 -11.75
C ARG A 344 -8.17 -14.94 -11.82
N THR A 345 -8.05 -14.12 -10.78
CA THR A 345 -8.58 -12.75 -10.80
C THR A 345 -7.72 -11.83 -11.66
N ASP A 346 -6.40 -12.01 -11.63
CA ASP A 346 -5.47 -11.20 -12.39
C ASP A 346 -5.58 -11.47 -13.90
N GLU A 347 -5.75 -12.74 -14.31
CA GLU A 347 -6.07 -13.11 -15.70
C GLU A 347 -7.33 -12.39 -16.23
N VAL A 348 -8.33 -12.18 -15.37
CA VAL A 348 -9.57 -11.46 -15.72
C VAL A 348 -9.28 -9.97 -15.85
N ARG A 349 -8.53 -9.36 -14.92
CA ARG A 349 -8.12 -7.95 -14.99
C ARG A 349 -7.32 -7.68 -16.27
N ALA A 350 -6.31 -8.48 -16.55
CA ALA A 350 -5.48 -8.41 -17.75
C ALA A 350 -6.28 -8.45 -19.06
N ARG A 351 -7.38 -9.21 -19.09
CA ARG A 351 -8.20 -9.39 -20.30
C ARG A 351 -9.26 -8.31 -20.48
N PHE A 352 -9.85 -7.82 -19.40
CA PHE A 352 -11.07 -7.02 -19.46
C PHE A 352 -10.90 -5.58 -18.97
N LEU A 353 -9.79 -5.25 -18.31
CA LEU A 353 -9.53 -3.93 -17.73
C LEU A 353 -8.18 -3.36 -18.20
N PRO A 354 -7.94 -3.18 -19.52
CA PRO A 354 -6.72 -2.51 -19.98
C PRO A 354 -6.70 -1.04 -19.55
N THR A 355 -5.52 -0.52 -19.20
CA THR A 355 -5.30 0.86 -18.72
C THR A 355 -4.20 1.54 -19.56
N PRO A 356 -4.53 1.94 -20.80
CA PRO A 356 -3.55 2.39 -21.76
C PRO A 356 -2.91 3.75 -21.41
N TYR A 357 -3.59 4.61 -20.64
CA TYR A 357 -2.99 5.87 -20.18
C TYR A 357 -1.94 5.62 -19.11
N LEU A 358 -2.25 4.80 -18.10
CA LEU A 358 -1.28 4.41 -17.07
C LEU A 358 -0.07 3.69 -17.70
N SER A 359 -0.31 2.84 -18.69
CA SER A 359 0.74 2.17 -19.47
C SER A 359 1.72 3.15 -20.14
N CYS A 360 1.33 4.39 -20.43
CA CYS A 360 2.25 5.40 -20.97
C CYS A 360 3.24 5.94 -19.92
N LEU A 361 2.93 5.80 -18.63
CA LEU A 361 3.66 6.42 -17.54
C LEU A 361 4.59 5.45 -16.80
N VAL A 362 4.49 4.15 -17.09
CA VAL A 362 5.27 3.09 -16.43
C VAL A 362 6.22 2.44 -17.40
N ARG A 363 7.53 2.49 -17.09
CA ARG A 363 8.60 1.90 -17.92
C ARG A 363 8.35 0.41 -18.18
N GLY A 364 8.72 -0.02 -19.38
CA GLY A 364 8.55 -1.40 -19.84
C GLY A 364 7.31 -1.60 -20.72
N CYS A 365 6.21 -0.90 -20.43
CA CYS A 365 4.93 -1.12 -21.12
C CYS A 365 5.03 -0.78 -22.61
N ALA A 366 5.59 0.39 -22.95
CA ALA A 366 5.77 0.83 -24.32
C ALA A 366 6.81 -0.02 -25.08
N GLU A 367 7.93 -0.36 -24.44
CA GLU A 367 9.00 -1.16 -25.02
C GLU A 367 8.50 -2.56 -25.39
N LYS A 368 7.74 -3.18 -24.48
CA LYS A 368 7.11 -4.49 -24.68
C LYS A 368 5.88 -4.38 -25.60
N GLY A 369 5.24 -3.22 -25.67
CA GLY A 369 3.95 -2.97 -26.31
C GLY A 369 2.85 -3.86 -25.70
N LYS A 370 2.80 -3.83 -24.38
CA LYS A 370 1.84 -4.55 -23.53
C LYS A 370 1.19 -3.56 -22.58
N ASP A 371 -0.08 -3.80 -22.25
CA ASP A 371 -0.74 -3.06 -21.20
C ASP A 371 -0.08 -3.35 -19.85
N ILE A 372 -0.16 -2.41 -18.93
CA ILE A 372 0.38 -2.57 -17.59
C ILE A 372 -0.29 -3.76 -16.85
N ASN A 373 -1.60 -3.97 -17.05
CA ASN A 373 -2.32 -5.12 -16.48
C ASN A 373 -2.02 -6.45 -17.23
N GLU A 374 -1.25 -6.42 -18.33
CA GLU A 374 -0.77 -7.62 -19.04
C GLU A 374 0.71 -7.95 -18.71
N GLY A 375 1.24 -7.38 -17.62
CA GLY A 375 2.65 -7.53 -17.23
C GLY A 375 3.59 -6.63 -18.05
N GLY A 376 3.13 -5.43 -18.40
CA GLY A 376 3.89 -4.45 -19.18
C GLY A 376 5.07 -3.85 -18.42
N ALA A 377 4.91 -3.58 -17.11
CA ALA A 377 5.91 -2.91 -16.28
C ALA A 377 7.25 -3.69 -16.21
N GLU A 378 8.36 -3.04 -15.84
CA GLU A 378 9.63 -3.73 -15.61
C GLU A 378 9.53 -4.66 -14.40
N LEU A 379 8.85 -4.23 -13.33
CA LEU A 379 8.55 -4.99 -12.12
C LEU A 379 7.05 -5.29 -12.03
N ASN A 380 6.69 -6.55 -11.76
CA ASN A 380 5.31 -7.02 -11.62
C ASN A 380 5.24 -8.05 -10.48
N LEU A 381 5.55 -7.64 -9.25
CA LEU A 381 5.48 -8.52 -8.09
C LEU A 381 4.06 -8.55 -7.51
N VAL A 382 3.81 -9.48 -6.59
CA VAL A 382 2.53 -9.57 -5.90
C VAL A 382 2.80 -9.72 -4.42
N THR A 383 2.17 -8.86 -3.62
CA THR A 383 2.27 -8.88 -2.18
C THR A 383 1.18 -9.76 -1.61
N LEU A 384 1.60 -10.74 -0.81
CA LEU A 384 0.72 -11.45 0.11
C LEU A 384 0.90 -10.81 1.48
N GLU A 385 -0.10 -10.08 1.92
CA GLU A 385 -0.10 -9.39 3.21
C GLU A 385 -0.72 -10.28 4.29
N THR A 386 -0.12 -10.29 5.48
CA THR A 386 -0.67 -11.04 6.61
C THR A 386 -1.36 -10.14 7.60
N VAL A 387 -2.47 -10.61 8.12
CA VAL A 387 -3.20 -9.97 9.22
C VAL A 387 -3.18 -10.87 10.45
N THR A 388 -3.48 -10.30 11.62
CA THR A 388 -3.60 -11.02 12.92
C THR A 388 -2.31 -11.64 13.47
N PHE A 389 -1.13 -11.13 13.09
CA PHE A 389 0.16 -11.69 13.50
C PHE A 389 0.30 -11.87 15.02
N ALA A 390 0.17 -10.79 15.81
CA ALA A 390 0.30 -10.84 17.27
C ALA A 390 -0.72 -11.80 17.91
N THR A 391 -1.98 -11.74 17.47
CA THR A 391 -3.03 -12.66 17.94
C THR A 391 -2.69 -14.12 17.65
N THR A 392 -2.08 -14.40 16.49
CA THR A 392 -1.66 -15.74 16.11
C THR A 392 -0.55 -16.24 17.03
N VAL A 393 0.50 -15.44 17.22
CA VAL A 393 1.64 -15.77 18.08
C VAL A 393 1.16 -16.03 19.50
N ASP A 394 0.36 -15.13 20.07
CA ASP A 394 -0.19 -15.28 21.42
C ASP A 394 -1.11 -16.50 21.57
N SER A 395 -1.86 -16.85 20.51
CA SER A 395 -2.73 -18.04 20.51
C SER A 395 -1.90 -19.33 20.50
N LEU A 396 -0.85 -19.37 19.68
CA LEU A 396 0.09 -20.49 19.61
C LEU A 396 0.82 -20.68 20.94
N LEU A 397 1.30 -19.59 21.55
CA LEU A 397 1.89 -19.59 22.89
C LEU A 397 0.92 -20.07 23.96
N ALA A 398 -0.35 -19.63 23.91
CA ALA A 398 -1.37 -20.09 24.84
C ALA A 398 -1.65 -21.59 24.71
N VAL A 399 -1.79 -22.12 23.49
CA VAL A 399 -1.96 -23.57 23.26
C VAL A 399 -0.75 -24.34 23.80
N LYS A 400 0.46 -23.90 23.47
CA LYS A 400 1.71 -24.50 23.95
C LYS A 400 1.77 -24.53 25.48
N TYR A 401 1.52 -23.38 26.11
CA TYR A 401 1.60 -23.20 27.54
C TYR A 401 0.55 -24.01 28.31
N LEU A 402 -0.72 -23.93 27.90
CA LEU A 402 -1.85 -24.52 28.61
C LEU A 402 -1.93 -26.04 28.41
N VAL A 403 -1.74 -26.53 27.19
CA VAL A 403 -1.97 -27.94 26.87
C VAL A 403 -0.71 -28.78 27.01
N PHE A 404 0.44 -28.27 26.54
CA PHE A 404 1.64 -29.09 26.37
C PHE A 404 2.69 -28.88 27.47
N ASP A 405 3.05 -27.63 27.77
CA ASP A 405 4.11 -27.32 28.72
C ASP A 405 3.66 -27.56 30.17
N ASN A 406 2.55 -26.92 30.58
CA ASN A 406 2.07 -26.96 31.96
C ASN A 406 0.89 -27.90 32.18
N LYS A 407 0.29 -28.43 31.11
CA LYS A 407 -0.85 -29.39 31.15
C LYS A 407 -1.98 -28.91 32.07
N ILE A 408 -2.30 -27.62 31.98
CA ILE A 408 -3.35 -26.94 32.76
C ILE A 408 -4.74 -27.42 32.34
N CYS A 409 -4.92 -27.74 31.06
CA CYS A 409 -6.16 -28.31 30.51
C CYS A 409 -5.83 -29.33 29.41
N SER A 410 -6.83 -30.12 29.02
CA SER A 410 -6.73 -30.96 27.81
C SER A 410 -6.99 -30.13 26.54
N MET A 411 -6.52 -30.61 25.38
CA MET A 411 -6.86 -29.98 24.08
C MET A 411 -8.38 -29.92 23.86
N LYS A 412 -9.10 -30.97 24.27
CA LYS A 412 -10.56 -31.02 24.21
C LYS A 412 -11.20 -29.89 25.03
N GLU A 413 -10.77 -29.75 26.28
CA GLU A 413 -11.29 -28.71 27.19
C GLU A 413 -11.02 -27.30 26.65
N LEU A 414 -9.85 -27.06 26.05
CA LEU A 414 -9.55 -25.78 25.39
C LEU A 414 -10.49 -25.53 24.20
N ILE A 415 -10.72 -26.53 23.34
CA ILE A 415 -11.63 -26.40 22.19
C ILE A 415 -13.07 -26.14 22.66
N ASP A 416 -13.53 -26.84 23.70
CA ASP A 416 -14.86 -26.66 24.26
C ASP A 416 -15.01 -25.25 24.88
N ALA A 417 -13.98 -24.76 25.58
CA ALA A 417 -13.94 -23.39 26.11
C ALA A 417 -14.02 -22.34 24.99
N LEU A 418 -13.28 -22.52 23.90
CA LEU A 418 -13.32 -21.60 22.75
C LEU A 418 -14.69 -21.60 22.07
N LYS A 419 -15.33 -22.77 21.92
CA LYS A 419 -16.70 -22.87 21.36
C LYS A 419 -17.74 -22.19 22.23
N ALA A 420 -17.56 -22.23 23.55
CA ALA A 420 -18.42 -21.55 24.51
C ALA A 420 -18.08 -20.06 24.67
N ASN A 421 -17.17 -19.50 23.86
CA ASN A 421 -16.66 -18.13 24.04
C ASN A 421 -16.21 -17.86 25.49
N TRP A 422 -15.57 -18.86 26.10
CA TRP A 422 -15.09 -18.89 27.49
C TRP A 422 -16.17 -18.88 28.60
N GLU A 423 -17.47 -18.91 28.27
CA GLU A 423 -18.53 -18.99 29.27
C GLU A 423 -18.43 -20.30 30.06
N GLY A 424 -18.27 -20.19 31.39
CA GLY A 424 -18.02 -21.33 32.28
C GLY A 424 -16.56 -21.80 32.36
N TYR A 425 -15.64 -21.12 31.66
CA TYR A 425 -14.20 -21.41 31.62
C TYR A 425 -13.35 -20.19 32.00
N GLU A 426 -13.87 -19.28 32.83
CA GLU A 426 -13.27 -17.98 33.13
C GLU A 426 -11.89 -18.11 33.78
N VAL A 427 -11.69 -19.13 34.63
CA VAL A 427 -10.39 -19.42 35.25
C VAL A 427 -9.35 -19.85 34.20
N LEU A 428 -9.77 -20.65 33.21
CA LEU A 428 -8.89 -21.07 32.12
C LEU A 428 -8.56 -19.88 31.21
N GLN A 429 -9.54 -19.04 30.90
CA GLN A 429 -9.35 -17.80 30.15
C GLN A 429 -8.35 -16.87 30.84
N ALA A 430 -8.49 -16.66 32.16
CA ALA A 430 -7.59 -15.81 32.92
C ALA A 430 -6.13 -16.35 32.89
N LYS A 431 -5.95 -17.67 32.93
CA LYS A 431 -4.61 -18.28 32.75
C LYS A 431 -4.08 -18.04 31.32
N ALA A 432 -4.91 -18.18 30.30
CA ALA A 432 -4.53 -17.92 28.90
C ALA A 432 -4.10 -16.45 28.67
N LEU A 433 -4.81 -15.50 29.29
CA LEU A 433 -4.57 -14.06 29.14
C LEU A 433 -3.36 -13.57 29.94
N HIS A 434 -3.21 -14.04 31.18
CA HIS A 434 -2.29 -13.43 32.14
C HIS A 434 -1.09 -14.29 32.52
N LYS A 435 -1.09 -15.59 32.19
CA LYS A 435 0.00 -16.51 32.57
C LYS A 435 0.78 -17.08 31.37
N ALA A 436 0.16 -17.22 30.21
CA ALA A 436 0.89 -17.58 29.00
C ALA A 436 1.76 -16.39 28.53
N PRO A 437 2.96 -16.65 27.94
CA PRO A 437 3.78 -15.61 27.32
C PRO A 437 3.00 -14.80 26.26
N LYS A 438 3.43 -13.55 26.04
CA LYS A 438 2.80 -12.61 25.10
C LYS A 438 3.83 -11.88 24.27
N TYR A 439 3.58 -11.79 22.97
CA TYR A 439 4.40 -11.05 22.02
C TYR A 439 4.39 -9.54 22.31
N GLY A 440 5.51 -8.86 22.04
CA GLY A 440 5.65 -7.42 22.22
C GLY A 440 5.95 -6.99 23.66
N ARG A 441 6.52 -7.88 24.48
CA ARG A 441 6.90 -7.62 25.88
C ARG A 441 8.39 -7.82 26.19
N ASP A 442 9.23 -7.93 25.15
CA ASP A 442 10.65 -8.26 25.30
C ASP A 442 10.82 -9.61 26.03
N ASP A 443 10.12 -10.63 25.52
CA ASP A 443 10.12 -12.00 26.06
C ASP A 443 10.67 -12.93 24.98
N ASP A 444 11.87 -13.48 25.22
CA ASP A 444 12.61 -14.30 24.26
C ASP A 444 11.78 -15.49 23.73
N VAL A 445 10.93 -16.10 24.56
CA VAL A 445 10.10 -17.24 24.16
C VAL A 445 8.98 -16.80 23.21
N ALA A 446 8.36 -15.66 23.52
CA ALA A 446 7.33 -15.10 22.65
C ALA A 446 7.91 -14.58 21.33
N ASP A 447 9.09 -13.96 21.38
CA ASP A 447 9.76 -13.40 20.21
C ASP A 447 10.33 -14.51 19.31
N GLU A 448 10.82 -15.62 19.87
CA GLU A 448 11.20 -16.82 19.11
C GLU A 448 9.98 -17.42 18.39
N MET A 449 8.82 -17.51 19.05
CA MET A 449 7.58 -17.94 18.40
C MET A 449 7.18 -16.98 17.28
N GLY A 450 7.26 -15.66 17.52
CA GLY A 450 7.02 -14.63 16.53
C GLY A 450 7.89 -14.80 15.29
N LYS A 451 9.20 -14.96 15.48
CA LYS A 451 10.15 -15.24 14.39
C LYS A 451 9.78 -16.51 13.64
N ARG A 452 9.47 -17.60 14.34
CA ARG A 452 9.12 -18.89 13.71
C ARG A 452 7.85 -18.79 12.86
N VAL A 453 6.84 -18.04 13.31
CA VAL A 453 5.64 -17.75 12.53
C VAL A 453 5.98 -16.90 11.32
N MET A 454 6.78 -15.84 11.49
CA MET A 454 7.21 -14.95 10.40
C MET A 454 7.96 -15.72 9.31
N ASP A 455 8.97 -16.50 9.70
CA ASP A 455 9.76 -17.32 8.77
C ASP A 455 8.87 -18.32 8.01
N LEU A 456 7.91 -18.95 8.68
CA LEU A 456 7.01 -19.94 8.05
C LEU A 456 6.23 -19.34 6.88
N TRP A 457 5.46 -18.27 7.12
CA TRP A 457 4.57 -17.77 6.08
C TRP A 457 5.35 -17.04 4.99
N THR A 458 6.38 -16.26 5.35
CA THR A 458 7.17 -15.50 4.36
C THR A 458 7.94 -16.43 3.42
N GLU A 459 8.61 -17.47 3.94
CA GLU A 459 9.34 -18.41 3.09
C GLU A 459 8.42 -19.33 2.29
N GLU A 460 7.21 -19.60 2.76
CA GLU A 460 6.22 -20.34 1.97
C GLU A 460 5.64 -19.48 0.84
N THR A 461 5.36 -18.19 1.08
CA THR A 461 4.88 -17.26 0.05
C THR A 461 5.81 -17.14 -1.16
N TRP A 462 7.13 -17.28 -0.96
CA TRP A 462 8.11 -17.21 -2.04
C TRP A 462 8.20 -18.48 -2.91
N LYS A 463 7.57 -19.59 -2.51
CA LYS A 463 7.58 -20.86 -3.27
C LYS A 463 6.39 -20.92 -4.22
#